data_AF-A0A9W7TFQ9-F1
#
_entry.id   AF-A0A9W7TFQ9-F1
#
_cell.length_a   1.000
_cell.length_b   1.000
_cell.length_c   1.000
_cell.angle_alpha   90.00
_cell.angle_beta   90.00
_cell.angle_gamma   90.00
#
_symmetry.space_group_name_H-M   'P 1'
#
loop_
_entity.id
_entity.type
_entity.pdbx_description
1 polymer ?
#
loop_
_entity_poly.entity_id
_entity_poly.type
_entity_poly.pdbx_seq_one_letter_code
_entity_poly.pdbx_strand_id
1 'polypeptide(L)'
;MEQMAKEQDRETDKQTILSETEGHRKQMLSNQVAWRKANLACKLAIDNLEKDELLQGGDSVRQRKATKESLVQTSGDITENLMSISRMMSQQVQQSEETISTLATSSRTVLETNEEFKAMTGTIHLGRKLILKYNRRELTNKLLIFLALALFLATVLYILKKRLFPFI
;
A
#
# COMPACT_ATOMS: atom_id res chain seq x y z
N MET A 1 -0.58 4.57 -29.87
CA MET A 1 -0.82 3.30 -29.13
C MET A 1 -0.20 3.32 -27.73
N GLU A 2 1.03 3.79 -27.52
CA GLU A 2 1.64 3.83 -26.17
C GLU A 2 0.94 4.76 -25.16
N GLN A 3 0.33 5.86 -25.61
CA GLN A 3 -0.44 6.76 -24.73
C GLN A 3 -1.76 6.13 -24.27
N MET A 4 -2.46 5.42 -25.15
CA MET A 4 -3.67 4.65 -24.79
C MET A 4 -3.36 3.53 -23.79
N ALA A 5 -2.23 2.82 -23.95
CA ALA A 5 -1.82 1.78 -23.02
C ALA A 5 -1.55 2.33 -21.62
N LYS A 6 -0.87 3.49 -21.51
CA LYS A 6 -0.64 4.16 -20.23
C LYS A 6 -1.90 4.74 -19.57
N GLU A 7 -2.84 5.25 -20.37
CA GLU A 7 -4.13 5.72 -19.84
C GLU A 7 -5.01 4.56 -19.36
N GLN A 8 -4.93 3.42 -20.04
CA GLN A 8 -5.66 2.21 -19.68
C GLN A 8 -5.13 1.58 -18.39
N ASP A 9 -3.81 1.49 -18.19
CA ASP A 9 -3.22 1.03 -16.91
C ASP A 9 -3.67 1.92 -15.73
N ARG A 10 -3.66 3.25 -15.92
CA ARG A 10 -4.04 4.19 -14.86
C ARG A 10 -5.51 4.12 -14.47
N GLU A 11 -6.40 3.90 -15.43
CA GLU A 11 -7.84 3.74 -15.13
C GLU A 11 -8.13 2.38 -14.50
N THR A 12 -7.40 1.33 -14.89
CA THR A 12 -7.53 -0.02 -14.31
C THR A 12 -7.08 -0.02 -12.84
N ASP A 13 -5.95 0.62 -12.52
CA ASP A 13 -5.46 0.75 -11.15
C ASP A 13 -6.43 1.54 -10.26
N LYS A 14 -7.01 2.61 -10.81
CA LYS A 14 -8.02 3.42 -10.12
C LYS A 14 -9.28 2.61 -9.79
N GLN A 15 -9.73 1.74 -10.71
CA GLN A 15 -10.89 0.88 -10.46
C GLN A 15 -10.59 -0.21 -9.42
N THR A 16 -9.39 -0.79 -9.43
CA THR A 16 -8.97 -1.77 -8.41
C THR A 16 -8.97 -1.13 -7.02
N ILE A 17 -8.38 0.06 -6.85
CA ILE A 17 -8.34 0.77 -5.56
C ILE A 17 -9.74 1.14 -5.07
N LEU A 18 -10.64 1.55 -5.97
CA LEU A 18 -12.02 1.83 -5.61
C LEU A 18 -12.76 0.56 -5.14
N SER A 19 -12.55 -0.57 -5.81
CA SER A 19 -13.12 -1.86 -5.42
C SER A 19 -12.62 -2.32 -4.04
N GLU A 20 -11.32 -2.19 -3.79
CA GLU A 20 -10.73 -2.50 -2.47
C GLU A 20 -11.28 -1.58 -1.38
N THR A 21 -11.39 -0.28 -1.65
CA THR A 21 -11.97 0.70 -0.71
C THR A 21 -13.42 0.37 -0.37
N GLU A 22 -14.21 -0.06 -1.35
CA GLU A 22 -15.58 -0.53 -1.12
C GLU A 22 -15.62 -1.84 -0.32
N GLY A 23 -14.68 -2.76 -0.57
CA GLY A 23 -14.50 -3.98 0.20
C GLY A 23 -14.21 -3.69 1.68
N HIS A 24 -13.24 -2.83 1.95
CA HIS A 24 -12.90 -2.40 3.31
C HIS A 24 -14.06 -1.68 4.00
N ARG A 25 -14.80 -0.82 3.29
CA ARG A 25 -15.98 -0.16 3.83
C ARG A 25 -17.08 -1.15 4.21
N LYS A 26 -17.33 -2.18 3.39
CA LYS A 26 -18.29 -3.25 3.70
C LYS A 26 -17.86 -4.07 4.91
N GLN A 27 -16.57 -4.43 4.99
CA GLN A 27 -16.01 -5.16 6.13
C GLN A 27 -16.14 -4.34 7.43
N MET A 28 -15.83 -3.04 7.40
CA MET A 28 -15.97 -2.14 8.54
C MET A 28 -17.41 -2.08 9.05
N LEU A 29 -18.39 -1.90 8.16
CA LEU A 29 -19.80 -1.85 8.53
C LEU A 29 -20.29 -3.18 9.11
N SER A 30 -19.89 -4.31 8.51
CA SER A 30 -20.21 -5.65 9.02
C SER A 30 -19.63 -5.85 10.42
N ASN A 31 -18.37 -5.47 10.64
CA ASN A 31 -17.72 -5.58 11.94
C ASN A 31 -18.38 -4.66 13.00
N GLN A 32 -18.79 -3.46 12.62
CA GLN A 32 -19.52 -2.55 13.52
C GLN A 32 -20.86 -3.13 13.98
N VAL A 33 -21.60 -3.76 13.07
CA VAL A 33 -22.88 -4.42 13.38
C VAL A 33 -22.65 -5.65 14.28
N ALA A 34 -21.65 -6.48 13.97
CA ALA A 34 -21.29 -7.64 14.78
C ALA A 34 -20.89 -7.22 16.20
N TRP A 35 -20.08 -6.17 16.33
CA TRP A 35 -19.65 -5.62 17.63
C TRP A 35 -20.83 -5.08 18.45
N ARG A 36 -21.78 -4.37 17.82
CA ARG A 36 -23.00 -3.91 18.50
C ARG A 36 -23.88 -5.07 18.97
N LYS A 37 -24.05 -6.09 18.13
CA LYS A 37 -24.84 -7.28 18.47
C LYS A 37 -24.20 -8.06 19.63
N ALA A 38 -22.90 -8.25 19.60
CA ALA A 38 -22.16 -8.90 20.68
C ALA A 38 -22.26 -8.11 22.00
N ASN A 39 -22.09 -6.78 21.96
CA ASN A 39 -22.26 -5.95 23.15
C ASN A 39 -23.67 -6.02 23.73
N LEU A 40 -24.70 -5.99 22.89
CA LEU A 40 -26.08 -6.09 23.35
C LEU A 40 -26.36 -7.47 23.96
N ALA A 41 -25.84 -8.54 23.34
CA ALA A 41 -25.97 -9.89 23.87
C ALA A 41 -25.27 -10.04 25.23
N CYS A 42 -24.06 -9.50 25.40
CA CYS A 42 -23.37 -9.48 26.68
C CYS A 42 -24.14 -8.68 27.74
N LYS A 43 -24.67 -7.50 27.38
CA LYS A 43 -25.51 -6.70 28.29
C LYS A 43 -26.76 -7.46 28.74
N LEU A 44 -27.48 -8.08 27.81
CA LEU A 44 -28.64 -8.90 28.13
C LEU A 44 -28.29 -10.13 28.99
N ALA A 45 -27.13 -10.74 28.76
CA ALA A 45 -26.66 -11.85 29.57
C ALA A 45 -26.36 -11.39 31.01
N ILE A 46 -25.73 -10.23 31.18
CA ILE A 46 -25.48 -9.63 32.51
C ILE A 46 -26.80 -9.29 33.20
N ASP A 47 -27.71 -8.59 32.52
CA ASP A 47 -29.02 -8.21 33.10
C ASP A 47 -29.85 -9.42 33.51
N ASN A 48 -29.82 -10.51 32.72
CA ASN A 48 -30.50 -11.75 33.07
C ASN A 48 -29.85 -12.45 34.28
N LEU A 49 -28.52 -12.43 34.37
CA LEU A 49 -27.78 -13.03 35.48
C LEU A 49 -28.05 -12.26 36.79
N GLU A 50 -28.06 -10.93 36.74
CA GLU A 50 -28.48 -10.08 37.88
C GLU A 50 -29.93 -10.33 38.28
N LYS A 51 -30.83 -10.48 37.31
CA LYS A 51 -32.24 -10.80 37.59
C LYS A 51 -32.40 -12.18 38.23
N ASP A 52 -31.67 -13.18 37.76
CA ASP A 52 -31.72 -14.53 38.35
C ASP A 52 -31.16 -14.56 39.78
N GLU A 53 -30.11 -13.77 40.06
CA GLU A 53 -29.59 -13.57 41.43
C GLU A 53 -30.63 -12.90 42.35
N LEU A 54 -31.35 -11.89 41.87
CA LEU A 54 -32.40 -11.22 42.64
C LEU A 54 -33.62 -12.11 42.91
N LEU A 55 -33.98 -12.99 41.97
CA LEU A 55 -35.11 -13.91 42.12
C LEU A 55 -34.80 -15.14 42.98
N GLN A 56 -33.52 -15.54 43.11
CA GLN A 56 -33.09 -16.59 44.04
C GLN A 56 -32.99 -16.12 45.51
N GLY A 57 -33.20 -14.83 45.81
CA GLY A 57 -33.11 -14.26 47.15
C GLY A 57 -34.11 -14.78 48.21
N GLY A 58 -35.04 -15.67 47.85
CA GLY A 58 -36.06 -16.23 48.74
C GLY A 58 -35.59 -17.30 49.75
N ASP A 59 -34.43 -17.95 49.54
CA ASP A 59 -33.93 -19.07 50.37
C ASP A 59 -32.75 -18.70 51.29
N SER A 60 -32.74 -17.44 51.73
CA SER A 60 -31.59 -16.74 52.33
C SER A 60 -31.08 -17.23 53.70
N VAL A 61 -31.68 -18.25 54.34
CA VAL A 61 -31.26 -18.69 55.68
C VAL A 61 -30.34 -19.92 55.64
N ARG A 62 -30.40 -20.75 54.59
CA ARG A 62 -29.57 -21.97 54.48
C ARG A 62 -28.34 -21.80 53.60
N GLN A 63 -28.29 -20.79 52.73
CA GLN A 63 -27.17 -20.54 51.80
C GLN A 63 -26.06 -19.64 52.35
N ARG A 64 -26.29 -18.81 53.38
CA ARG A 64 -25.28 -17.83 53.88
C ARG A 64 -23.92 -18.40 54.31
N LYS A 65 -23.82 -19.71 54.55
CA LYS A 65 -22.53 -20.37 54.83
C LYS A 65 -21.77 -20.77 53.55
N ALA A 66 -22.47 -21.10 52.46
CA ALA A 66 -21.88 -21.43 51.16
C ALA A 66 -21.60 -20.17 50.30
N THR A 67 -22.38 -19.10 50.46
CA THR A 67 -22.22 -17.88 49.65
C THR A 67 -21.04 -17.02 50.08
N LYS A 68 -20.54 -17.07 51.32
CA LYS A 68 -19.34 -16.31 51.72
C LYS A 68 -18.05 -16.88 51.14
N GLU A 69 -17.91 -18.21 51.09
CA GLU A 69 -16.81 -18.86 50.37
C GLU A 69 -16.94 -18.62 48.86
N SER A 70 -18.14 -18.76 48.30
CA SER A 70 -18.39 -18.48 46.88
C SER A 70 -18.10 -17.02 46.50
N LEU A 71 -18.50 -16.02 47.31
CA LEU A 71 -18.23 -14.60 47.00
C LEU A 71 -16.75 -14.24 47.14
N VAL A 72 -16.04 -14.83 48.11
CA VAL A 72 -14.58 -14.67 48.26
C VAL A 72 -13.85 -15.35 47.10
N GLN A 73 -14.34 -16.50 46.65
CA GLN A 73 -13.81 -17.22 45.50
C GLN A 73 -14.06 -16.44 44.20
N THR A 74 -15.28 -15.96 43.96
CA THR A 74 -15.60 -15.09 42.81
C THR A 74 -14.82 -13.77 42.85
N SER A 75 -14.64 -13.16 44.02
CA SER A 75 -13.81 -11.95 44.17
C SER A 75 -12.32 -12.24 43.96
N GLY A 76 -11.86 -13.43 44.35
CA GLY A 76 -10.52 -13.94 44.06
C GLY A 76 -10.30 -14.15 42.57
N ASP A 77 -11.24 -14.81 41.89
CA ASP A 77 -11.22 -15.05 40.45
C ASP A 77 -11.25 -13.74 39.66
N ILE A 78 -12.05 -12.75 40.08
CA ILE A 78 -12.06 -11.41 39.48
C ILE A 78 -10.71 -10.71 39.65
N THR A 79 -10.08 -10.81 40.83
CA THR A 79 -8.77 -10.21 41.10
C THR A 79 -7.66 -10.89 40.29
N GLU A 80 -7.71 -12.21 40.17
CA GLU A 80 -6.78 -13.00 39.35
C GLU A 80 -6.94 -12.68 37.86
N ASN A 81 -8.17 -12.54 37.38
CA ASN A 81 -8.46 -12.09 36.02
C ASN A 81 -7.96 -10.67 35.75
N LEU A 82 -8.13 -9.74 36.68
CA LEU A 82 -7.57 -8.38 36.58
C LEU A 82 -6.03 -8.39 36.53
N MET A 83 -5.40 -9.24 37.35
CA MET A 83 -3.95 -9.40 37.36
C MET A 83 -3.44 -10.03 36.06
N SER A 84 -4.19 -11.00 35.50
CA SER A 84 -3.92 -11.59 34.19
C SER A 84 -4.08 -10.58 33.04
N ILE A 85 -5.16 -9.79 33.05
CA ILE A 85 -5.39 -8.71 32.08
C ILE A 85 -4.29 -7.65 32.17
N SER A 86 -3.87 -7.26 33.37
CA SER A 86 -2.77 -6.31 33.57
C SER A 86 -1.45 -6.83 32.98
N ARG A 87 -1.12 -8.10 33.21
CA ARG A 87 0.05 -8.75 32.60
C ARG A 87 -0.05 -8.79 31.07
N MET A 88 -1.22 -9.16 30.55
CA MET A 88 -1.46 -9.25 29.10
C MET A 88 -1.39 -7.88 28.42
N MET A 89 -1.89 -6.83 29.08
CA MET A 89 -1.83 -5.45 28.60
C MET A 89 -0.38 -4.92 28.63
N SER A 90 0.39 -5.25 29.67
CA SER A 90 1.83 -4.95 29.72
C SER A 90 2.59 -5.63 28.58
N GLN A 91 2.27 -6.88 28.27
CA GLN A 91 2.87 -7.62 27.16
C GLN A 91 2.48 -7.01 25.79
N GLN A 92 1.22 -6.60 25.60
CA GLN A 92 0.79 -5.90 24.39
C GLN A 92 1.50 -4.55 24.21
N VAL A 93 1.75 -3.80 25.29
CA VAL A 93 2.50 -2.53 25.21
C VAL A 93 3.94 -2.78 24.76
N GLN A 94 4.63 -3.79 25.31
CA GLN A 94 5.98 -4.15 24.87
C GLN A 94 6.02 -4.58 23.39
N GLN A 95 5.06 -5.40 22.95
CA GLN A 95 4.93 -5.76 21.54
C GLN A 95 4.64 -4.56 20.64
N SER A 96 3.85 -3.61 21.12
CA SER A 96 3.53 -2.38 20.39
C SER A 96 4.77 -1.50 20.21
N GLU A 97 5.65 -1.44 21.22
CA GLU A 97 6.93 -0.73 21.15
C GLU A 97 7.87 -1.35 20.10
N GLU A 98 8.00 -2.69 20.07
CA GLU A 98 8.77 -3.40 19.02
C GLU A 98 8.18 -3.17 17.62
N THR A 99 6.84 -3.16 17.51
CA THR A 99 6.15 -2.93 16.24
C THR A 99 6.36 -1.50 15.75
N ILE A 100 6.33 -0.50 16.64
CA ILE A 100 6.63 0.90 16.32
C ILE A 100 8.09 1.06 15.87
N SER A 101 9.04 0.38 16.54
CA SER A 101 10.44 0.37 16.14
C SER A 101 10.64 -0.24 14.75
N THR A 102 9.97 -1.36 14.48
CA THR A 102 9.97 -2.02 13.17
C THR A 102 9.36 -1.13 12.09
N LEU A 103 8.26 -0.45 12.39
CA LEU A 103 7.60 0.49 11.48
C LEU A 103 8.47 1.72 11.19
N ALA A 104 9.15 2.29 12.20
CA ALA A 104 10.07 3.41 12.03
C ALA A 104 11.27 3.02 11.15
N THR A 105 11.81 1.81 11.33
CA THR A 105 12.89 1.25 10.51
C THR A 105 12.44 1.04 9.06
N SER A 106 11.23 0.50 8.88
CA SER A 106 10.62 0.29 7.56
C SER A 106 10.35 1.62 6.86
N SER A 107 9.88 2.63 7.60
CA SER A 107 9.65 3.98 7.09
C SER A 107 10.96 4.66 6.63
N ARG A 108 12.05 4.52 7.41
CA ARG A 108 13.39 4.98 6.98
C ARG A 108 13.84 4.31 5.69
N THR A 109 13.69 2.99 5.61
CA THR A 109 14.06 2.21 4.42
C THR A 109 13.30 2.69 3.18
N VAL A 110 12.00 2.96 3.31
CA VAL A 110 11.17 3.50 2.23
C VAL A 110 11.63 4.90 1.81
N LEU A 111 12.00 5.77 2.75
CA LEU A 111 12.51 7.10 2.44
C LEU A 111 13.85 7.04 1.69
N GLU A 112 14.77 6.21 2.15
CA GLU A 112 16.07 5.96 1.49
C GLU A 112 15.87 5.41 0.08
N THR A 113 14.95 4.45 -0.09
CA THR A 113 14.59 3.90 -1.41
C THR A 113 13.99 4.97 -2.32
N ASN A 114 13.17 5.89 -1.78
CA ASN A 114 12.61 7.01 -2.56
C ASN A 114 13.71 7.97 -3.05
N GLU A 115 14.72 8.20 -2.21
CA GLU A 115 15.88 9.02 -2.56
C GLU A 115 16.75 8.33 -3.63
N GLU A 116 16.96 7.03 -3.52
CA GLU A 116 17.61 6.22 -4.57
C GLU A 116 16.83 6.25 -5.89
N PHE A 117 15.50 6.15 -5.86
CA PHE A 117 14.65 6.28 -7.06
C PHE A 117 14.78 7.65 -7.72
N LYS A 118 14.89 8.73 -6.94
CA LYS A 118 15.16 10.07 -7.45
C LYS A 118 16.56 10.16 -8.07
N ALA A 119 17.58 9.60 -7.41
CA ALA A 119 18.93 9.54 -7.94
C ALA A 119 18.99 8.77 -9.26
N MET A 120 18.33 7.61 -9.33
CA MET A 120 18.21 6.79 -10.54
C MET A 120 17.45 7.52 -11.67
N THR A 121 16.41 8.29 -11.34
CA THR A 121 15.74 9.14 -12.32
C THR A 121 16.67 10.22 -12.87
N GLY A 122 17.53 10.79 -12.02
CA GLY A 122 18.60 11.71 -12.41
C GLY A 122 19.59 11.07 -13.39
N THR A 123 20.05 9.84 -13.12
CA THR A 123 20.97 9.11 -14.00
C THR A 123 20.31 8.72 -15.33
N ILE A 124 19.02 8.35 -15.34
CA ILE A 124 18.24 8.12 -16.57
C ILE A 124 18.16 9.39 -17.42
N HIS A 125 17.99 10.56 -16.80
CA HIS A 125 17.94 11.83 -17.53
C HIS A 125 19.30 12.18 -18.17
N LEU A 126 20.41 11.91 -17.47
CA LEU A 126 21.76 12.02 -18.03
C LEU A 126 21.98 11.04 -19.19
N GLY A 127 21.52 9.80 -19.06
CA GLY A 127 21.54 8.79 -20.12
C GLY A 127 20.79 9.26 -21.38
N ARG A 128 19.60 9.83 -21.23
CA ARG A 128 18.85 10.45 -22.35
C ARG A 128 19.65 11.58 -23.02
N LYS A 129 20.32 12.42 -22.23
CA LYS A 129 21.15 13.50 -22.76
C LYS A 129 22.33 12.97 -23.59
N LEU A 130 22.91 11.83 -23.21
CA LEU A 130 23.94 11.14 -23.98
C LEU A 130 23.38 10.55 -25.29
N ILE A 131 22.24 9.87 -25.23
CA ILE A 131 21.57 9.30 -26.42
C ILE A 131 21.25 10.41 -27.43
N LEU A 132 20.70 11.53 -26.98
CA LEU A 132 20.41 12.68 -27.84
C LEU A 132 21.69 13.32 -28.42
N LYS A 133 22.78 13.36 -27.65
CA LYS A 133 24.09 13.85 -28.12
C LYS A 133 24.68 12.95 -29.21
N TYR A 134 24.49 11.63 -29.12
CA TYR A 134 24.89 10.67 -30.15
C TYR A 134 24.02 10.77 -31.40
N ASN A 135 22.70 10.89 -31.26
CA ASN A 135 21.76 11.04 -32.38
C ASN A 135 22.10 12.29 -33.24
N ARG A 136 22.51 13.38 -32.60
CA ARG A 136 22.92 14.60 -33.31
C ARG A 136 24.15 14.37 -34.20
N ARG A 137 25.13 13.59 -33.74
CA ARG A 137 26.33 13.23 -34.54
C ARG A 137 25.99 12.28 -35.67
N GLU A 138 25.08 11.34 -35.45
CA GLU A 138 24.60 10.44 -36.50
C GLU A 138 23.92 11.20 -37.64
N LEU A 139 23.06 12.17 -37.32
CA LEU A 139 22.41 13.03 -38.32
C LEU A 139 23.40 13.86 -39.13
N THR A 140 24.37 14.51 -38.48
CA THR A 140 25.39 15.29 -39.22
C THR A 140 26.23 14.41 -40.13
N ASN A 141 26.63 13.22 -39.68
CA ASN A 141 27.39 12.28 -40.49
C ASN A 141 26.58 11.78 -41.70
N LYS A 142 25.31 11.42 -41.49
CA LYS A 142 24.38 11.04 -42.56
C LYS A 142 24.17 12.18 -43.58
N LEU A 143 24.06 13.43 -43.12
CA LEU A 143 23.89 14.58 -43.99
C LEU A 143 25.15 14.90 -44.82
N LEU A 144 26.34 14.72 -44.24
CA LEU A 144 27.60 14.84 -44.98
C LEU A 144 27.73 13.80 -46.09
N ILE A 145 27.38 12.53 -45.80
CA ILE A 145 27.34 11.47 -46.83
C ILE A 145 26.37 11.85 -47.96
N PHE A 146 25.19 12.38 -47.63
CA PHE A 146 24.19 12.77 -48.61
C PHE A 146 24.65 13.95 -49.48
N LEU A 147 25.30 14.94 -48.87
CA LEU A 147 25.87 16.09 -49.58
C LEU A 147 26.95 15.64 -50.58
N ALA A 148 27.84 14.74 -50.17
CA ALA A 148 28.88 14.19 -51.04
C ALA A 148 28.28 13.44 -52.24
N LEU A 149 27.25 12.61 -52.02
CA LEU A 149 26.53 11.90 -53.08
C LEU A 149 25.80 12.86 -54.03
N ALA A 150 25.18 13.93 -53.51
CA ALA A 150 24.51 14.93 -54.33
C ALA A 150 25.49 15.66 -55.25
N LEU A 151 26.66 16.07 -54.74
CA LEU A 151 27.71 16.69 -55.54
C LEU A 151 28.27 15.72 -56.59
N PHE A 152 28.49 14.45 -56.23
CA PHE A 152 28.91 13.44 -57.17
C PHE A 152 27.90 13.29 -58.32
N LEU A 153 26.61 13.12 -58.01
CA LEU A 153 25.56 13.04 -59.02
C LEU A 153 25.47 14.31 -59.88
N ALA A 154 25.61 15.50 -59.28
CA ALA A 154 25.62 16.76 -60.01
C ALA A 154 26.78 16.81 -61.03
N THR A 155 27.98 16.35 -60.65
CA THR A 155 29.13 16.28 -61.57
C THR A 155 28.93 15.25 -62.68
N VAL A 156 28.39 14.06 -62.37
CA VAL A 156 28.07 13.03 -63.36
C VAL A 156 27.03 13.55 -64.35
N LEU A 157 25.95 14.17 -63.87
CA LEU A 157 24.92 14.78 -64.72
C LEU A 157 25.47 15.95 -65.56
N TYR A 158 26.37 16.76 -64.99
CA TYR A 158 27.05 17.83 -65.74
C TYR A 158 27.88 17.26 -66.88
N ILE A 159 28.65 16.19 -66.63
CA ILE A 159 29.45 15.51 -67.66
C ILE A 159 28.54 14.87 -68.70
N LEU A 160 27.47 14.16 -68.28
CA LEU A 160 26.51 13.55 -69.19
C LEU A 160 25.84 14.61 -70.08
N LYS A 161 25.39 15.74 -69.52
CA LYS A 161 24.86 16.85 -70.33
C LYS A 161 25.91 17.40 -71.27
N LYS A 162 27.12 17.70 -70.78
CA LYS A 162 28.20 18.25 -71.61
C LYS A 162 28.65 17.28 -72.72
N ARG A 163 28.50 15.96 -72.53
CA ARG A 163 28.97 14.93 -73.47
C ARG A 163 27.88 14.40 -74.41
N LEU A 164 26.61 14.41 -73.98
CA LEU A 164 25.46 13.98 -74.81
C LEU A 164 24.87 15.11 -75.66
N PHE A 165 24.93 16.38 -75.22
CA PHE A 165 24.45 17.52 -76.04
C PHE A 165 25.30 17.90 -77.26
N PRO A 166 26.63 17.69 -77.34
CA PRO A 166 27.39 17.93 -78.57
C PRO A 166 27.26 16.81 -79.62
N PHE A 167 26.46 15.78 -79.36
CA PHE A 167 26.28 14.62 -80.25
C PHE A 167 24.83 14.44 -80.75
N ILE A 168 23.90 15.33 -80.35
CA ILE A 168 22.52 15.42 -80.88
C ILE A 168 22.34 16.74 -81.62
#